data_AF-A0AAC9QN80-F1
#
_entry.id   AF-A0AAC9QN80-F1
#
_cell.length_a   1.000
_cell.length_b   1.000
_cell.length_c   1.000
_cell.angle_alpha   90.00
_cell.angle_beta   90.00
_cell.angle_gamma   90.00
#
_symmetry.space_group_name_H-M   'P 1'
#
loop_
_entity.id
_entity.type
_entity.pdbx_description
1 polymer ?
#
loop_
_entity_poly.entity_id
_entity_poly.type
_entity_poly.pdbx_seq_one_letter_code
_entity_poly.pdbx_strand_id
1 'polypeptide(L)'
;MVELVERDQDVTTDVLDVTTEVYNDEEEEEDDEVGTYLPVTLAILGACFAICAILIIGLPPLSGFIAKFMMIMAILNPKEGNSAAYMPVLQDWLFVIFIIISGFATLISMTRAGIRIFWVSLEGKIPRAQVIEFTPIAALLVLCFVATMMAGPVSHYMYETAKVLHSPKNYISSILTDFSLKKMEKN
;
A
#
# COMPACT_ATOMS: atom_id res chain seq x y z
N MET A 1 -24.81 8.18 73.59
CA MET A 1 -25.44 7.00 72.93
C MET A 1 -25.08 6.87 71.45
N VAL A 2 -24.55 7.93 70.78
CA VAL A 2 -24.09 7.84 69.38
C VAL A 2 -22.62 7.35 69.26
N GLU A 3 -21.79 7.65 70.26
CA GLU A 3 -20.36 7.32 70.28
C GLU A 3 -20.04 5.82 70.51
N LEU A 4 -21.00 5.05 71.05
CA LEU A 4 -20.88 3.59 71.19
C LEU A 4 -21.27 2.84 69.91
N VAL A 5 -21.94 3.50 68.96
CA VAL A 5 -22.36 2.93 67.67
C VAL A 5 -21.28 3.10 66.60
N GLU A 6 -20.54 4.21 66.60
CA GLU A 6 -19.42 4.40 65.64
C GLU A 6 -18.25 3.43 65.91
N ARG A 7 -18.01 3.04 67.17
CA ARG A 7 -16.90 2.15 67.51
C ARG A 7 -17.09 0.69 67.10
N ASP A 8 -18.32 0.25 66.85
CA ASP A 8 -18.63 -1.11 66.38
C ASP A 8 -18.63 -1.19 64.84
N GLN A 9 -18.87 -0.06 64.15
CA GLN A 9 -18.85 0.03 62.69
C GLN A 9 -17.44 -0.05 62.09
N ASP A 10 -16.43 0.62 62.67
CA ASP A 10 -15.06 0.56 62.11
C ASP A 10 -14.47 -0.85 62.16
N VAL A 11 -14.70 -1.56 63.26
CA VAL A 11 -14.17 -2.92 63.43
C VAL A 11 -14.88 -3.89 62.49
N THR A 12 -16.22 -3.82 62.38
CA THR A 12 -16.97 -4.71 61.48
C THR A 12 -16.67 -4.47 60.00
N THR A 13 -16.34 -3.23 59.61
CA THR A 13 -15.98 -2.88 58.23
C THR A 13 -14.57 -3.36 57.86
N ASP A 14 -13.63 -3.32 58.81
CA ASP A 14 -12.25 -3.82 58.61
C ASP A 14 -12.18 -5.36 58.50
N VAL A 15 -12.98 -6.11 59.29
CA VAL A 15 -13.05 -7.59 59.12
C VAL A 15 -13.82 -8.02 57.88
N LEU A 16 -14.79 -7.21 57.42
CA LEU A 16 -15.44 -7.44 56.12
C LEU A 16 -14.45 -7.24 54.98
N ASP A 17 -13.57 -6.22 55.08
CA ASP A 17 -12.56 -5.94 54.06
C ASP A 17 -11.55 -7.08 53.89
N VAL A 18 -11.08 -7.65 55.01
CA VAL A 18 -10.15 -8.79 54.99
C VAL A 18 -10.80 -10.09 54.49
N THR A 19 -12.12 -10.25 54.63
CA THR A 19 -12.84 -11.38 54.01
C THR A 19 -13.10 -11.16 52.52
N THR A 20 -13.27 -9.92 52.06
CA THR A 20 -13.26 -9.60 50.62
C THR A 20 -11.88 -9.77 50.00
N GLU A 21 -10.78 -9.40 50.65
CA GLU A 21 -9.44 -9.51 50.04
C GLU A 21 -8.98 -10.98 49.87
N VAL A 22 -9.55 -11.94 50.62
CA VAL A 22 -9.28 -13.39 50.49
C VAL A 22 -10.31 -14.11 49.59
N TYR A 23 -11.50 -13.55 49.39
CA TYR A 23 -12.53 -14.10 48.48
C TYR A 23 -12.57 -13.40 47.11
N ASN A 24 -11.86 -12.28 46.94
CA ASN A 24 -11.71 -11.57 45.67
C ASN A 24 -10.45 -12.01 44.91
N ASP A 25 -10.01 -13.25 45.13
CA ASP A 25 -8.90 -13.88 44.41
C ASP A 25 -9.40 -14.80 43.26
N GLU A 26 -10.70 -14.83 42.96
CA GLU A 26 -11.24 -15.55 41.79
C GLU A 26 -12.51 -14.89 41.21
N GLU A 27 -12.60 -13.56 41.21
CA GLU A 27 -13.07 -12.93 39.97
C GLU A 27 -11.81 -12.78 39.11
N GLU A 28 -11.32 -13.94 38.61
CA GLU A 28 -10.94 -13.96 37.22
C GLU A 28 -12.16 -13.34 36.53
N GLU A 29 -12.08 -12.05 36.21
CA GLU A 29 -12.65 -11.59 34.96
C GLU A 29 -12.15 -12.65 33.99
N GLU A 30 -12.99 -13.66 33.74
CA GLU A 30 -13.06 -14.29 32.45
C GLU A 30 -13.13 -13.07 31.54
N ASP A 31 -11.96 -12.58 31.11
CA ASP A 31 -11.71 -12.26 29.74
C ASP A 31 -12.26 -13.48 29.01
N ASP A 32 -13.58 -13.49 28.86
CA ASP A 32 -14.22 -13.87 27.64
C ASP A 32 -13.34 -13.17 26.61
N GLU A 33 -12.33 -13.90 26.14
CA GLU A 33 -11.79 -13.77 24.81
C GLU A 33 -12.99 -14.06 23.91
N VAL A 34 -13.96 -13.14 23.94
CA VAL A 34 -15.09 -13.03 23.04
C VAL A 34 -14.37 -13.04 21.74
N GLY A 35 -14.47 -14.18 21.04
CA GLY A 35 -13.90 -14.36 19.72
C GLY A 35 -14.32 -13.13 18.93
N THR A 36 -13.40 -12.18 18.82
CA THR A 36 -13.77 -10.82 18.45
C THR A 36 -14.27 -10.97 17.04
N TYR A 37 -15.57 -10.76 16.85
CA TYR A 37 -16.19 -10.77 15.55
C TYR A 37 -15.44 -9.71 14.75
N LEU A 38 -14.44 -10.13 13.98
CA LEU A 38 -13.60 -9.22 13.23
C LEU A 38 -14.57 -8.47 12.33
N PRO A 39 -14.84 -7.18 12.63
CA PRO A 39 -16.00 -6.52 12.06
C PRO A 39 -15.82 -6.57 10.55
N VAL A 40 -16.86 -6.99 9.84
CA VAL A 40 -16.79 -7.27 8.39
C VAL A 40 -16.19 -6.08 7.62
N THR A 41 -16.39 -4.86 8.12
CA THR A 41 -15.77 -3.63 7.61
C THR A 41 -14.23 -3.63 7.69
N LEU A 42 -13.64 -4.06 8.81
CA LEU A 42 -12.18 -4.21 8.96
C LEU A 42 -11.63 -5.29 8.02
N ALA A 43 -12.35 -6.39 7.81
CA ALA A 43 -11.95 -7.44 6.87
C ALA A 43 -11.92 -6.93 5.42
N ILE A 44 -12.96 -6.20 4.99
CA ILE A 44 -13.03 -5.61 3.64
C ILE A 44 -11.95 -4.55 3.45
N LEU A 45 -11.72 -3.69 4.46
CA LEU A 45 -10.67 -2.67 4.42
C LEU A 45 -9.26 -3.31 4.38
N GLY A 46 -9.05 -4.38 5.15
CA GLY A 46 -7.84 -5.21 5.13
C GLY A 46 -7.58 -5.84 3.78
N ALA A 47 -8.61 -6.42 3.16
CA ALA A 47 -8.49 -6.97 1.82
C ALA A 47 -8.13 -5.88 0.79
N CYS A 48 -8.75 -4.70 0.86
CA CYS A 48 -8.44 -3.61 -0.07
C CYS A 48 -7.05 -3.04 0.14
N PHE A 49 -6.64 -2.85 1.39
CA PHE A 49 -5.27 -2.48 1.73
C PHE A 49 -4.27 -3.51 1.19
N ALA A 50 -4.55 -4.81 1.34
CA ALA A 50 -3.70 -5.88 0.82
C ALA A 50 -3.62 -5.84 -0.71
N ILE A 51 -4.74 -5.65 -1.41
CA ILE A 51 -4.73 -5.51 -2.88
C ILE A 51 -3.92 -4.27 -3.29
N CYS A 52 -4.12 -3.13 -2.63
CA CYS A 52 -3.31 -1.92 -2.86
C CYS A 52 -1.82 -2.17 -2.57
N ALA A 53 -1.48 -2.89 -1.50
CA ALA A 53 -0.12 -3.27 -1.17
C ALA A 53 0.50 -4.11 -2.29
N ILE A 54 -0.20 -5.15 -2.74
CA ILE A 54 0.26 -6.06 -3.80
C ILE A 54 0.44 -5.28 -5.13
N LEU A 55 -0.47 -4.33 -5.43
CA LEU A 55 -0.35 -3.41 -6.56
C LEU A 55 0.94 -2.58 -6.50
N ILE A 56 1.21 -1.96 -5.36
CA ILE A 56 2.37 -1.08 -5.17
C ILE A 56 3.68 -1.89 -5.14
N ILE A 57 3.68 -3.07 -4.52
CA ILE A 57 4.84 -3.97 -4.45
C ILE A 57 5.18 -4.53 -5.85
N GLY A 58 4.18 -4.65 -6.74
CA GLY A 58 4.36 -5.18 -8.09
C GLY A 58 4.55 -6.70 -8.12
N LEU A 59 3.73 -7.42 -7.37
CA LEU A 59 3.72 -8.89 -7.36
C LEU A 59 3.21 -9.44 -8.72
N PRO A 60 3.62 -10.68 -9.10
CA PRO A 60 3.43 -11.24 -10.44
C PRO A 60 2.00 -11.25 -11.02
N PRO A 61 0.89 -11.24 -10.24
CA PRO A 61 -0.44 -11.15 -10.83
C PRO A 61 -0.87 -9.75 -11.28
N LEU A 62 -0.10 -8.67 -11.02
CA LEU A 62 -0.53 -7.28 -11.23
C LEU A 62 0.41 -6.44 -12.13
N SER A 63 -0.13 -5.41 -12.78
CA SER A 63 0.55 -4.53 -13.76
C SER A 63 1.90 -3.95 -13.29
N GLY A 64 2.12 -3.78 -11.98
CA GLY A 64 3.39 -3.27 -11.43
C GLY A 64 4.59 -4.18 -11.72
N PHE A 65 4.35 -5.50 -11.81
CA PHE A 65 5.38 -6.46 -12.21
C PHE A 65 5.81 -6.25 -13.66
N ILE A 66 4.85 -6.15 -14.59
CA ILE A 66 5.12 -5.98 -16.03
C ILE A 66 5.97 -4.73 -16.26
N ALA A 67 5.65 -3.62 -15.59
CA ALA A 67 6.42 -2.38 -15.71
C ALA A 67 7.88 -2.56 -15.28
N LYS A 68 8.11 -3.18 -14.11
CA LYS A 68 9.45 -3.46 -13.59
C LYS A 68 10.24 -4.42 -14.48
N PHE A 69 9.58 -5.44 -15.02
CA PHE A 69 10.18 -6.37 -15.98
C PHE A 69 10.54 -5.70 -17.30
N MET A 70 9.64 -4.87 -17.86
CA MET A 70 9.94 -4.08 -19.05
C MET A 70 11.13 -3.16 -18.84
N MET A 71 11.26 -2.55 -17.66
CA MET A 71 12.38 -1.68 -17.34
C MET A 71 13.70 -2.44 -17.26
N ILE A 72 13.72 -3.61 -16.61
CA ILE A 72 14.90 -4.48 -16.56
C ILE A 72 15.26 -5.00 -17.96
N MET A 73 14.26 -5.40 -18.75
CA MET A 73 14.45 -5.91 -20.11
C MET A 73 14.95 -4.82 -21.07
N ALA A 74 14.49 -3.58 -20.92
CA ALA A 74 14.96 -2.45 -21.71
C ALA A 74 16.44 -2.16 -21.47
N ILE A 75 16.92 -2.35 -20.23
CA ILE A 75 18.33 -2.16 -19.86
C ILE A 75 19.19 -3.33 -20.33
N LEU A 76 18.68 -4.56 -20.22
CA LEU A 76 19.41 -5.76 -20.66
C LEU A 76 19.46 -5.93 -22.19
N ASN A 77 18.61 -5.22 -22.95
CA ASN A 77 18.55 -5.32 -24.41
C ASN A 77 18.47 -3.94 -25.08
N PRO A 78 19.55 -3.15 -25.03
CA PRO A 78 19.58 -1.85 -25.69
C PRO A 78 19.61 -2.04 -27.21
N LYS A 79 18.61 -1.43 -27.88
CA LYS A 79 18.39 -1.50 -29.34
C LYS A 79 19.34 -0.61 -30.16
N GLU A 80 20.55 -0.34 -29.69
CA GLU A 80 21.53 0.46 -30.43
C GLU A 80 22.67 -0.41 -30.98
N GLY A 81 22.42 -0.99 -32.17
CA GLY A 81 23.42 -1.18 -33.21
C GLY A 81 24.47 -2.28 -33.08
N ASN A 82 24.76 -2.85 -31.90
CA ASN A 82 25.84 -3.84 -31.79
C ASN A 82 25.55 -4.94 -30.76
N SER A 83 24.56 -5.79 -31.07
CA SER A 83 24.11 -6.93 -30.26
C SER A 83 25.20 -7.98 -29.95
N ALA A 84 26.39 -7.87 -30.56
CA ALA A 84 27.51 -8.78 -30.33
C ALA A 84 28.50 -8.32 -29.24
N ALA A 85 28.39 -7.08 -28.73
CA ALA A 85 29.37 -6.52 -27.79
C ALA A 85 28.74 -5.67 -26.66
N TYR A 86 27.49 -5.95 -26.28
CA TYR A 86 26.93 -5.33 -25.07
C TYR A 86 27.42 -6.08 -23.83
N MET A 87 28.51 -5.59 -23.24
CA MET A 87 28.88 -5.97 -21.87
C MET A 87 28.04 -5.13 -20.92
N PRO A 88 27.24 -5.76 -20.02
CA PRO A 88 26.45 -5.01 -19.05
C PRO A 88 27.40 -4.17 -18.19
N VAL A 89 27.23 -2.86 -18.27
CA VAL A 89 28.03 -1.89 -17.50
C VAL A 89 27.60 -1.96 -16.04
N LEU A 90 28.50 -1.62 -15.11
CA LEU A 90 28.21 -1.54 -13.67
C LEU A 90 26.93 -0.74 -13.35
N GLN A 91 26.61 0.28 -14.15
CA GLN A 91 25.43 1.13 -13.97
C GLN A 91 24.10 0.38 -14.18
N ASP A 92 24.04 -0.53 -15.16
CA ASP A 92 22.85 -1.33 -15.47
C ASP A 92 22.51 -2.27 -14.31
N TRP A 93 23.55 -2.92 -13.76
CA TRP A 93 23.41 -3.82 -12.62
C TRP A 93 23.01 -3.09 -11.34
N LEU A 94 23.59 -1.91 -11.09
CA LEU A 94 23.18 -1.06 -9.97
C LEU A 94 21.71 -0.67 -10.08
N PHE A 95 21.25 -0.33 -11.27
CA PHE A 95 19.85 0.02 -11.50
C PHE A 95 18.91 -1.16 -11.19
N VAL A 96 19.23 -2.36 -11.67
CA VAL A 96 18.46 -3.57 -11.37
C VAL A 96 18.43 -3.84 -9.87
N ILE A 97 19.58 -3.80 -9.20
CA ILE A 97 19.68 -3.99 -7.75
C ILE A 97 18.81 -2.95 -7.01
N PHE A 98 18.90 -1.68 -7.38
CA PHE A 98 18.15 -0.61 -6.73
C PHE A 98 16.64 -0.80 -6.88
N ILE A 99 16.19 -1.23 -8.06
CA ILE A 99 14.80 -1.62 -8.33
C ILE A 99 14.34 -2.78 -7.44
N ILE A 100 15.18 -3.80 -7.24
CA ILE A 100 14.83 -4.96 -6.40
C ILE A 100 14.75 -4.54 -4.93
N ILE A 101 15.76 -3.83 -4.43
CA ILE A 101 15.81 -3.33 -3.06
C ILE A 101 14.64 -2.41 -2.76
N SER A 102 14.29 -1.51 -3.68
CA SER A 102 13.13 -0.62 -3.52
C SER A 102 11.83 -1.40 -3.37
N GLY A 103 11.59 -2.41 -4.22
CA GLY A 103 10.39 -3.25 -4.11
C GLY A 103 10.35 -4.04 -2.79
N PHE A 104 11.49 -4.56 -2.34
CA PHE A 104 11.61 -5.25 -1.07
C PHE A 104 11.37 -4.32 0.14
N ALA A 105 11.93 -3.11 0.11
CA ALA A 105 11.70 -2.09 1.13
C ALA A 105 10.23 -1.68 1.20
N THR A 106 9.56 -1.52 0.06
CA THR A 106 8.13 -1.24 -0.02
C THR A 106 7.30 -2.37 0.57
N LEU A 107 7.65 -3.63 0.29
CA LEU A 107 7.01 -4.81 0.89
C LEU A 107 7.11 -4.75 2.42
N ILE A 108 8.31 -4.56 2.97
CA ILE A 108 8.52 -4.46 4.42
C ILE A 108 7.71 -3.31 5.03
N SER A 109 7.76 -2.13 4.40
CA SER A 109 7.06 -0.94 4.88
C SER A 109 5.55 -1.16 4.94
N MET A 110 4.98 -1.76 3.89
CA MET A 110 3.55 -1.99 3.78
C MET A 110 3.07 -3.11 4.71
N THR A 111 3.85 -4.18 4.87
CA THR A 111 3.57 -5.23 5.87
C THR A 111 3.58 -4.65 7.28
N ARG A 112 4.59 -3.84 7.63
CA ARG A 112 4.66 -3.18 8.95
C ARG A 112 3.51 -2.20 9.16
N ALA A 113 3.15 -1.44 8.13
CA ALA A 113 2.02 -0.52 8.18
C ALA A 113 0.70 -1.28 8.38
N GLY A 114 0.49 -2.37 7.64
CA GLY A 114 -0.69 -3.23 7.77
C GLY A 114 -0.83 -3.80 9.17
N ILE A 115 0.24 -4.38 9.73
CA ILE A 115 0.23 -4.89 11.10
C ILE A 115 -0.15 -3.78 12.08
N ARG A 116 0.46 -2.59 12.01
CA ARG A 116 0.08 -1.50 12.94
C ARG A 116 -1.37 -1.05 12.77
N ILE A 117 -1.85 -0.91 11.54
CA ILE A 117 -3.19 -0.37 11.26
C ILE A 117 -4.27 -1.37 11.70
N PHE A 118 -4.11 -2.65 11.41
CA PHE A 118 -5.12 -3.65 11.73
C PHE A 118 -4.99 -4.16 13.16
N TRP A 119 -3.78 -4.41 13.65
CA TRP A 119 -3.54 -4.99 14.98
C TRP A 119 -3.84 -4.00 16.12
N VAL A 120 -3.48 -2.71 15.98
CA VAL A 120 -3.79 -1.69 17.01
C VAL A 120 -5.26 -1.26 16.97
N SER A 121 -5.93 -1.40 15.82
CA SER A 121 -7.34 -1.03 15.69
C SER A 121 -8.31 -2.10 16.21
N LEU A 122 -7.85 -3.31 16.51
CA LEU A 122 -8.65 -4.32 17.23
C LEU A 122 -8.88 -3.92 18.69
N GLU A 123 -7.93 -3.18 19.29
CA GLU A 123 -7.99 -2.70 20.68
C GLU A 123 -8.84 -1.41 20.85
N GLY A 124 -9.24 -0.75 19.76
CA GLY A 124 -9.72 0.64 19.78
C GLY A 124 -11.01 0.90 19.01
N LYS A 125 -11.88 1.72 19.60
CA LYS A 125 -13.17 2.25 19.08
C LYS A 125 -13.26 2.28 17.54
N ILE A 126 -14.14 1.44 16.99
CA ILE A 126 -14.39 1.24 15.56
C ILE A 126 -14.68 2.58 14.84
N PRO A 127 -13.80 3.06 13.94
CA PRO A 127 -14.08 4.26 13.15
C PRO A 127 -15.19 3.96 12.14
N ARG A 128 -16.23 4.79 12.15
CA ARG A 128 -17.38 4.69 11.26
C ARG A 128 -17.03 5.25 9.89
N ALA A 129 -16.26 4.50 9.10
CA ALA A 129 -15.93 4.89 7.73
C ALA A 129 -17.21 4.88 6.88
N GLN A 130 -17.60 6.03 6.32
CA GLN A 130 -18.75 6.10 5.44
C GLN A 130 -18.44 5.42 4.11
N VAL A 131 -19.35 4.55 3.66
CA VAL A 131 -19.23 3.73 2.43
C VAL A 131 -18.92 4.57 1.17
N ILE A 132 -19.26 5.86 1.19
CA ILE A 132 -19.02 6.79 0.08
C ILE A 132 -17.52 7.12 -0.11
N GLU A 133 -16.70 6.99 0.93
CA GLU A 133 -15.24 7.22 0.87
C GLU A 133 -14.48 6.04 0.25
N PHE A 134 -15.10 4.86 0.23
CA PHE A 134 -14.50 3.64 -0.32
C PHE A 134 -14.62 3.56 -1.85
N THR A 135 -15.61 4.26 -2.43
CA THR A 135 -15.84 4.35 -3.87
C THR A 135 -14.58 4.66 -4.69
N PRO A 136 -13.78 5.71 -4.41
CA PRO A 136 -12.61 6.02 -5.21
C PRO A 136 -11.53 4.93 -5.13
N ILE A 137 -11.35 4.30 -3.97
CA ILE A 137 -10.35 3.24 -3.78
C ILE A 137 -10.77 2.00 -4.60
N ALA A 138 -12.03 1.57 -4.47
CA ALA A 138 -12.55 0.44 -5.24
C ALA A 138 -12.49 0.69 -6.75
N ALA A 139 -12.84 1.90 -7.20
CA ALA A 139 -12.75 2.29 -8.60
C ALA A 139 -11.31 2.22 -9.13
N LEU A 140 -10.33 2.72 -8.35
CA LEU A 140 -8.91 2.66 -8.70
C LEU A 140 -8.40 1.21 -8.74
N LEU A 141 -8.82 0.37 -7.78
CA LEU A 141 -8.47 -1.05 -7.76
C LEU A 141 -8.99 -1.81 -8.98
N VAL A 142 -10.26 -1.58 -9.34
CA VAL A 142 -10.88 -2.17 -10.54
C VAL A 142 -10.15 -1.69 -11.79
N LEU A 143 -9.82 -0.40 -11.87
CA LEU A 143 -9.07 0.14 -13.01
C LEU A 143 -7.67 -0.48 -13.13
N CYS A 144 -6.95 -0.68 -12.02
CA CYS A 144 -5.67 -1.39 -12.01
C CYS A 144 -5.81 -2.86 -12.43
N PHE A 145 -6.89 -3.53 -12.03
CA PHE A 145 -7.17 -4.90 -12.45
C PHE A 145 -7.46 -5.00 -13.96
N VAL A 146 -8.28 -4.08 -14.49
CA VAL A 146 -8.53 -3.98 -15.94
C VAL A 146 -7.25 -3.69 -16.70
N ALA A 147 -6.41 -2.78 -16.23
CA ALA A 147 -5.11 -2.49 -16.84
C ALA A 147 -4.18 -3.72 -16.86
N THR A 148 -4.25 -4.56 -15.83
CA THR A 148 -3.53 -5.83 -15.76
C THR A 148 -4.05 -6.84 -16.79
N MET A 149 -5.37 -7.00 -16.93
CA MET A 149 -5.94 -7.84 -17.98
C MET A 149 -5.63 -7.33 -19.39
N MET A 150 -5.58 -6.01 -19.55
CA MET A 150 -5.26 -5.33 -20.82
C MET A 150 -3.77 -4.98 -20.95
N ALA A 151 -2.88 -5.73 -20.29
CA ALA A 151 -1.43 -5.45 -20.33
C ALA A 151 -0.86 -5.43 -21.77
N GLY A 152 -1.43 -6.22 -22.69
CA GLY A 152 -1.06 -6.24 -24.11
C GLY A 152 -1.18 -4.87 -24.79
N PRO A 153 -2.40 -4.31 -24.95
CA PRO A 153 -2.56 -3.01 -25.61
C PRO A 153 -1.92 -1.85 -24.83
N VAL A 154 -1.94 -1.86 -23.50
CA VAL A 154 -1.32 -0.81 -22.67
C VAL A 154 0.18 -0.74 -22.92
N SER A 155 0.86 -1.88 -22.91
CA SER A 155 2.31 -1.94 -23.16
C SER A 155 2.67 -1.53 -24.60
N HIS A 156 1.83 -1.84 -25.58
CA HIS A 156 2.01 -1.40 -26.96
C HIS A 156 1.93 0.12 -27.09
N TYR A 157 0.93 0.75 -26.47
CA TYR A 157 0.79 2.21 -26.46
C TYR A 157 1.99 2.89 -25.77
N MET A 158 2.46 2.33 -24.65
CA MET A 158 3.65 2.83 -23.96
C MET A 158 4.92 2.68 -24.82
N TYR A 159 5.06 1.59 -25.57
CA TYR A 159 6.19 1.37 -26.47
C TYR A 159 6.24 2.39 -27.62
N GLU A 160 5.09 2.67 -28.25
CA GLU A 160 5.02 3.70 -29.30
C GLU A 160 5.33 5.10 -28.74
N THR A 161 4.83 5.41 -27.54
CA THR A 161 5.16 6.66 -26.85
C THR A 161 6.66 6.77 -26.56
N ALA A 162 7.29 5.69 -26.10
CA ALA A 162 8.72 5.65 -25.82
C ALA A 162 9.56 5.86 -27.09
N LYS A 163 9.14 5.32 -28.25
CA LYS A 163 9.82 5.57 -29.53
C LYS A 163 9.79 7.05 -29.93
N VAL A 164 8.64 7.70 -29.78
CA VAL A 164 8.50 9.14 -30.08
C VAL A 164 9.41 9.95 -29.18
N LEU A 165 9.51 9.59 -27.90
CA LEU A 165 10.37 10.27 -26.93
C LEU A 165 11.86 10.06 -27.20
N HIS A 166 12.27 8.87 -27.64
CA HIS A 166 13.68 8.57 -27.99
C HIS A 166 14.12 9.24 -29.30
N SER A 167 13.18 9.59 -30.19
CA SER A 167 13.45 10.27 -31.47
C SER A 167 12.68 11.60 -31.60
N PRO A 168 13.02 12.61 -30.78
CA PRO A 168 12.29 13.89 -30.75
C PRO A 168 12.49 14.73 -32.02
N LYS A 169 13.39 14.32 -32.93
CA LYS A 169 13.70 15.03 -34.18
C LYS A 169 12.46 15.27 -35.04
N ASN A 170 11.50 14.33 -35.06
CA ASN A 170 10.25 14.48 -35.81
C ASN A 170 9.33 15.54 -35.20
N TYR A 171 9.28 15.62 -33.86
CA TYR A 171 8.50 16.64 -33.15
C TYR A 171 9.12 18.03 -33.34
N ILE A 172 10.44 18.15 -33.15
CA ILE A 172 11.16 19.42 -33.30
C ILE A 172 11.06 19.95 -34.73
N SER A 173 11.25 19.10 -35.74
CA SER A 173 11.14 19.51 -37.15
C SER A 173 9.74 19.96 -37.54
N SER A 174 8.69 19.33 -36.98
CA SER A 174 7.30 19.73 -37.24
C SER A 174 7.00 21.15 -36.74
N ILE A 175 7.42 21.48 -35.51
CA ILE A 175 7.21 22.82 -34.93
C ILE A 175 8.06 23.88 -35.62
N LEU A 176 9.32 23.56 -35.94
CA LEU A 176 10.21 24.52 -36.59
C LEU A 176 9.74 24.85 -38.02
N THR A 177 9.18 23.87 -38.72
CA THR A 177 8.59 24.05 -40.06
C THR A 177 7.32 24.87 -39.99
N ASP A 178 6.41 24.60 -39.04
CA ASP A 178 5.18 25.37 -38.83
C ASP A 178 5.46 26.84 -38.47
N PHE A 179 6.45 27.08 -37.60
CA PHE A 179 6.91 28.43 -37.28
C PHE A 179 7.47 29.17 -38.51
N SER A 180 8.19 28.48 -39.38
CA SER A 180 8.71 29.04 -40.62
C SER A 180 7.60 29.43 -41.59
N LEU A 181 6.56 28.59 -41.74
CA LEU A 181 5.40 28.89 -42.59
C LEU A 181 4.59 30.08 -42.06
N LYS A 182 4.33 30.14 -40.74
CA LYS A 182 3.62 31.27 -40.13
C LYS A 182 4.38 32.59 -40.24
N LYS A 183 5.72 32.56 -40.28
CA LYS A 183 6.54 33.76 -40.49
C LYS A 183 6.49 34.27 -41.93
N MET A 184 6.27 33.38 -42.90
CA MET A 184 6.12 33.73 -44.32
C MET A 184 4.73 34.30 -44.64
N GLU A 185 3.68 33.92 -43.91
CA GLU A 185 2.33 34.50 -44.08
C GLU A 185 2.22 35.93 -43.55
N LYS A 186 3.06 36.29 -42.57
CA LYS A 186 2.99 37.59 -41.88
C LYS A 186 3.85 38.69 -42.52
N ASN A 187 4.53 38.38 -43.63
CA ASN A 187 5.46 39.26 -44.34
C ASN A 187 4.98 39.44 -45.78
#